data_AF-X1N0L2-F1
#
_entry.id   AF-X1N0L2-F1
#
_cell.length_a   1.000
_cell.length_b   1.000
_cell.length_c   1.000
_cell.angle_alpha   90.00
_cell.angle_beta   90.00
_cell.angle_gamma   90.00
#
_symmetry.space_group_name_H-M   'P 1'
#
loop_
_entity.id
_entity.type
_entity.pdbx_description
1 polymer ?
#
loop_
_entity_poly.entity_id
_entity_poly.type
_entity_poly.pdbx_seq_one_letter_code
_entity_poly.pdbx_strand_id
1 'polypeptide(L)' 'MHQNHKGNPKNGKYITVAGHGGNSKSYKLRDWQKAMDIDWMTKDELTEAVPPIYAEFLGKQLIEYIESLRLSSPLLKY' A
#
# COMPACT_ATOMS: atom_id res chain seq x y z
N MET A 1 -20.59 12.45 21.12
CA MET A 1 -19.49 13.37 20.83
C MET A 1 -18.22 12.55 20.65
N HIS A 2 -17.59 12.56 19.47
CA HIS A 2 -16.31 11.88 19.26
C HIS A 2 -15.20 12.69 19.94
N GLN A 3 -14.48 12.10 20.89
CA GLN A 3 -13.32 12.73 21.48
C GLN A 3 -12.15 12.68 20.49
N ASN A 4 -11.52 13.83 20.25
CA ASN A 4 -10.31 13.92 19.45
C ASN A 4 -9.13 13.35 20.25
N HIS A 5 -8.84 12.06 20.07
CA HIS A 5 -7.63 11.45 20.61
C HIS A 5 -6.44 11.74 19.68
N LYS A 6 -5.53 12.62 20.10
CA LYS A 6 -4.25 12.84 19.42
C LYS A 6 -3.20 11.90 20.04
N GLY A 7 -3.00 10.74 19.43
CA GLY A 7 -1.89 9.85 19.77
C GLY A 7 -0.57 10.43 19.29
N ASN A 8 0.44 10.46 20.15
CA ASN A 8 1.82 10.71 19.72
C ASN A 8 2.55 9.36 19.58
N PRO A 9 3.33 9.14 18.51
CA PRO A 9 4.29 8.03 18.47
C PRO A 9 5.18 8.12 19.69
N LYS A 10 5.32 7.01 20.42
CA LYS A 10 6.28 6.96 21.52
C LYS A 10 7.73 6.90 21.01
N ASN A 11 7.98 6.38 19.81
CA ASN A 11 9.32 6.21 19.24
C ASN A 11 9.35 6.48 17.71
N GLY A 12 10.14 7.46 17.26
CA GLY A 12 10.51 7.67 15.85
C GLY A 12 9.56 8.53 14.99
N LYS A 13 10.08 9.04 13.87
CA LYS A 13 9.31 9.76 12.84
C LYS A 13 8.63 8.73 11.92
N TYR A 14 7.34 8.49 12.08
CA TYR A 14 6.55 7.71 11.13
C TYR A 14 5.86 8.58 10.08
N ILE A 15 5.54 7.98 8.94
CA ILE A 15 4.67 8.56 7.92
C ILE A 15 3.48 7.64 7.77
N THR A 16 2.28 8.21 7.80
CA THR A 16 1.02 7.52 7.52
C THR A 16 0.47 8.06 6.21
N VAL A 17 0.24 7.17 5.25
CA VAL A 17 -0.34 7.49 3.93
C VAL A 17 -1.77 6.93 3.91
N ALA A 18 -2.71 7.70 4.46
CA ALA A 18 -4.11 7.26 4.57
C ALA A 18 -5.05 8.46 4.71
N GLY A 19 -6.21 8.37 4.05
CA GLY A 19 -7.26 9.39 4.05
C GLY A 19 -6.75 10.79 3.68
N HIS A 20 -7.41 11.84 4.16
CA HIS A 20 -6.99 13.22 3.90
C HIS A 20 -5.84 13.71 4.81
N GLY A 21 -5.13 12.81 5.50
CA GLY A 21 -4.00 13.10 6.40
C GLY A 21 -4.22 14.05 7.58
N GLY A 22 -5.41 14.65 7.73
CA GLY A 22 -5.79 15.50 8.86
C GLY A 22 -4.81 16.65 9.12
N ASN A 23 -4.65 17.03 10.40
CA ASN A 23 -3.68 18.05 10.85
C ASN A 23 -2.26 17.47 11.04
N SER A 24 -1.93 16.34 10.40
CA SER A 24 -0.63 15.69 10.58
C SER A 24 0.47 16.42 9.82
N LYS A 25 1.63 16.58 10.46
CA LYS A 25 2.86 17.08 9.80
C LYS A 25 3.34 16.16 8.68
N SER A 26 2.86 14.92 8.64
CA SER A 26 3.19 13.91 7.63
C SER A 26 2.35 14.05 6.35
N TYR A 27 1.37 14.97 6.27
CA TYR A 27 0.46 15.12 5.11
C TYR A 27 1.09 15.85 3.90
N LYS A 28 2.41 15.85 3.72
CA LYS A 28 3.00 16.47 2.52
C LYS A 28 3.05 15.43 1.40
N LEU A 29 2.61 15.80 0.19
CA LEU A 29 2.61 14.90 -0.98
C LEU A 29 3.99 14.26 -1.18
N ARG A 30 5.07 15.05 -1.13
CA ARG A 30 6.44 14.52 -1.29
C ARG A 30 6.86 13.52 -0.21
N ASP A 31 6.40 13.72 1.04
CA ASP A 31 6.69 12.76 2.12
C ASP A 31 5.94 11.44 1.86
N TRP A 32 4.73 11.50 1.29
CA TRP A 32 3.94 10.31 0.92
C TRP A 32 4.52 9.60 -0.30
N GLN A 33 4.85 10.33 -1.36
CA GLN A 33 5.50 9.79 -2.55
C GLN A 33 6.80 9.07 -2.19
N LYS A 34 7.63 9.68 -1.32
CA LYS A 34 8.86 9.06 -0.84
C LYS A 34 8.61 7.84 0.06
N ALA A 35 7.58 7.88 0.90
CA ALA A 35 7.23 6.75 1.76
C ALA A 35 6.69 5.55 0.96
N MET A 36 5.97 5.83 -0.13
CA MET A 36 5.35 4.82 -0.99
C MET A 36 6.23 4.40 -2.16
N ASP A 37 7.31 5.13 -2.46
CA ASP A 37 8.15 4.97 -3.65
C ASP A 37 7.36 5.14 -4.97
N ILE A 38 6.48 6.14 -5.02
CA ILE A 38 5.61 6.45 -6.17
C ILE A 38 5.54 7.98 -6.33
N ASP A 39 6.11 8.54 -7.39
CA ASP A 39 6.28 9.99 -7.58
C ASP A 39 5.29 10.65 -8.56
N TRP A 40 4.51 9.85 -9.28
CA TRP A 40 3.61 10.30 -10.34
C TRP A 40 2.14 10.40 -9.91
N MET A 41 1.76 9.85 -8.76
CA MET A 41 0.39 9.87 -8.24
C MET A 41 0.09 11.14 -7.41
N THR A 42 -1.19 11.53 -7.43
CA THR A 42 -1.79 12.49 -6.51
C THR A 42 -1.95 11.90 -5.11
N LYS A 43 -2.34 12.73 -4.12
CA LYS A 43 -2.49 12.27 -2.73
C LYS A 43 -3.63 11.28 -2.57
N ASP A 44 -4.74 11.52 -3.25
CA ASP A 44 -5.92 10.68 -3.14
C ASP A 44 -5.60 9.31 -3.74
N GLU A 45 -4.96 9.27 -4.91
CA GLU A 45 -4.47 8.03 -5.53
C GLU A 45 -3.47 7.29 -4.63
N LEU A 46 -2.51 7.99 -4.01
CA LEU A 46 -1.54 7.38 -3.10
C LEU A 46 -2.19 6.72 -1.88
N THR A 47 -3.34 7.23 -1.40
CA THR A 47 -4.01 6.64 -0.23
C THR A 47 -4.74 5.34 -0.53
N GLU A 48 -4.96 5.05 -1.81
CA GLU A 48 -5.59 3.82 -2.30
C GLU A 48 -4.55 2.87 -2.95
N ALA A 49 -3.32 3.36 -3.17
CA ALA A 49 -2.25 2.59 -3.79
C ALA A 49 -1.66 1.53 -2.86
N VAL A 50 -1.28 0.39 -3.45
CA VAL A 50 -0.42 -0.61 -2.81
C VAL A 50 1.04 -0.23 -3.05
N PRO A 51 1.91 -0.18 -2.02
CA PRO A 51 3.34 0.10 -2.22
C PRO A 51 4.01 -0.90 -3.19
N PRO A 52 4.97 -0.49 -4.03
CA PRO A 52 5.63 -1.35 -5.01
C PRO A 52 6.24 -2.63 -4.42
N ILE A 53 6.85 -2.55 -3.24
CA ILE A 53 7.43 -3.71 -2.54
C ILE A 53 6.34 -4.74 -2.18
N TYR A 54 5.17 -4.29 -1.74
CA TYR A 54 4.05 -5.19 -1.43
C TYR A 54 3.38 -5.71 -2.70
N ALA A 55 3.31 -4.92 -3.75
CA ALA A 55 2.84 -5.37 -5.05
C ALA A 55 3.74 -6.50 -5.62
N GLU A 56 5.06 -6.37 -5.49
CA GLU A 56 6.00 -7.44 -5.90
C GLU A 56 5.82 -8.71 -5.07
N PHE A 57 5.71 -8.56 -3.74
CA PHE A 57 5.48 -9.68 -2.83
C PHE A 57 4.18 -10.44 -3.16
N LEU A 58 3.09 -9.72 -3.40
CA LEU A 58 1.82 -10.31 -3.80
C LEU A 58 1.88 -10.92 -5.20
N GLY A 59 2.57 -10.26 -6.13
CA GLY A 59 2.73 -10.73 -7.51
C GLY A 59 3.43 -12.09 -7.60
N LYS A 60 4.49 -12.30 -6.81
CA LYS A 60 5.19 -13.60 -6.74
C LYS A 60 4.26 -14.72 -6.28
N GLN A 61 3.52 -14.49 -5.19
CA GLN A 61 2.54 -15.47 -4.69
C GLN A 61 1.43 -15.76 -5.69
N LEU A 62 0.96 -14.73 -6.41
CA LEU A 62 -0.08 -14.90 -7.43
C LEU A 62 0.42 -15.74 -8.59
N ILE A 63 1.65 -15.53 -9.05
CA ILE A 63 2.28 -16.34 -10.12
C ILE A 63 2.37 -17.80 -9.67
N GLU A 64 2.92 -18.06 -8.49
CA GLU A 64 3.03 -19.43 -7.94
C GLU A 64 1.65 -20.10 -7.83
N TYR A 65 0.63 -19.37 -7.39
CA TYR A 65 -0.73 -19.88 -7.31
C TYR A 65 -1.29 -20.23 -8.69
N ILE A 66 -1.16 -19.35 -9.68
CA ILE A 66 -1.63 -19.58 -11.05
C ILE A 66 -0.90 -20.77 -11.68
N GLU A 67 0.40 -20.90 -11.47
CA GLU A 67 1.19 -22.05 -11.93
C GLU A 67 0.73 -23.35 -11.28
N SER A 68 0.44 -23.33 -9.97
CA SER A 68 -0.10 -24.50 -9.27
C SER A 68 -1.46 -24.94 -9.82
N LEU A 69 -2.34 -24.00 -10.17
CA LEU A 69 -3.63 -24.29 -10.83
C LEU A 69 -3.43 -24.89 -12.22
N ARG A 70 -2.43 -24.40 -12.96
CA ARG A 70 -2.09 -24.93 -14.29
C ARG A 70 -1.56 -26.36 -14.22
N LEU A 71 -0.66 -26.66 -13.27
CA LEU A 71 -0.07 -27.99 -13.08
C LEU A 71 -1.06 -29.01 -12.51
N SER A 72 -2.03 -28.55 -11.73
CA SER A 72 -3.10 -29.38 -11.14
C SER A 72 -4.29 -29.60 -12.06
N SER A 73 -4.30 -29.02 -13.27
CA SER A 73 -5.34 -29.25 -14.29
C SER A 73 -4.86 -30.24 -15.36
N PRO A 74 -5.20 -31.55 -15.30
CA PRO A 74 -4.68 -32.54 -16.25
C PRO A 74 -5.39 -32.54 -17.61
N LEU A 75 -6.42 -31.74 -17.87
CA LEU A 75 -7.22 -31.85 -19.10
C LEU A 75 -7.89 -30.53 -19.50
N LEU A 76 -7.28 -29.81 -20.44
CA LEU A 76 -7.99 -29.08 -21.50
C LEU A 76 -7.23 -29.33 -22.80
N LYS A 77 -7.31 -30.59 -23.27
CA LYS A 77 -7.05 -30.92 -24.66
C LYS A 77 -8.37 -30.71 -25.41
N TYR A 78 -8.43 -29.67 -26.24
CA TYR A 78 -9.32 -29.62 -27.38
C TYR A 78 -8.46 -29.75 -28.63
#